data_AF-A0A927X528-F1
#
_entry.id   AF-A0A927X528-F1
#
_cell.length_a   1.000
_cell.length_b   1.000
_cell.length_c   1.000
_cell.angle_alpha   90.00
_cell.angle_beta   90.00
_cell.angle_gamma   90.00
#
_symmetry.space_group_name_H-M   'P 1'
#
loop_
_entity.id
_entity.type
_entity.pdbx_description
1 polymer ?
#
loop_
_entity_poly.entity_id
_entity_poly.type
_entity_poly.pdbx_seq_one_letter_code
_entity_poly.pdbx_strand_id
1 'polypeptide(L)'
;MSGIVIALLLTIIIESAVLCLLKVRKKEDYLLMVLVNVVTNIPANVLYQLNLHYNIINRWLRMALIEIAVVLIEWKYIKDYMKSDVRPVLTAVMVNVASFLGGIIWNMLF
;
A
#
# COMPACT_ATOMS: atom_id res chain seq x y z
N MET A 1 -18.60 4.22 -3.55
CA MET A 1 -17.59 5.30 -3.55
C MET A 1 -16.95 5.54 -2.17
N SER A 2 -17.66 5.33 -1.05
CA SER A 2 -17.11 5.52 0.31
C SER A 2 -15.95 4.59 0.69
N GLY A 3 -15.94 3.34 0.21
CA GLY A 3 -14.95 2.33 0.65
C GLY A 3 -13.49 2.58 0.21
N ILE A 4 -13.26 3.15 -0.98
CA ILE A 4 -11.89 3.37 -1.49
C ILE A 4 -11.19 4.48 -0.70
N VAL A 5 -11.92 5.54 -0.36
CA VAL A 5 -11.39 6.65 0.43
C VAL A 5 -11.07 6.20 1.85
N ILE A 6 -11.96 5.41 2.47
CA ILE A 6 -11.72 4.83 3.80
C ILE A 6 -10.51 3.91 3.77
N ALA A 7 -10.40 3.04 2.75
CA ALA A 7 -9.25 2.16 2.57
C ALA A 7 -7.94 2.96 2.46
N LEU A 8 -7.92 4.01 1.63
CA LEU A 8 -6.74 4.87 1.47
C LEU A 8 -6.35 5.57 2.76
N LEU A 9 -7.32 6.10 3.51
CA LEU A 9 -7.07 6.72 4.81
C LEU A 9 -6.48 5.72 5.80
N LEU A 10 -7.03 4.51 5.85
CA LEU A 10 -6.53 3.43 6.71
C LEU A 10 -5.09 3.04 6.32
N THR A 11 -4.81 2.88 5.03
CA THR A 11 -3.46 2.64 4.49
C THR A 11 -2.50 3.74 4.94
N ILE A 12 -2.82 5.02 4.71
CA ILE A 12 -1.95 6.14 5.10
C ILE A 12 -1.65 6.14 6.60
N ILE A 13 -2.65 5.85 7.44
CA ILE A 13 -2.47 5.77 8.90
C ILE A 13 -1.52 4.64 9.28
N ILE A 14 -1.75 3.43 8.74
CA ILE A 14 -0.95 2.24 9.05
C ILE A 14 0.50 2.43 8.58
N GLU A 15 0.71 2.89 7.36
CA GLU A 15 2.05 3.06 6.82
C GLU A 15 2.81 4.17 7.52
N SER A 16 2.14 5.26 7.87
CA SER A 16 2.75 6.32 8.68
C SER A 16 3.23 5.79 10.03
N ALA A 17 2.48 4.88 10.65
CA ALA A 17 2.88 4.21 11.89
C ALA A 17 4.11 3.31 11.66
N VAL A 18 4.14 2.51 10.59
CA VAL A 18 5.29 1.68 10.23
C VAL A 18 6.53 2.53 9.96
N LEU A 19 6.42 3.60 9.19
CA LEU A 19 7.52 4.54 8.91
C LEU A 19 8.05 5.17 10.21
N CYS A 20 7.17 5.50 11.15
CA CYS A 20 7.55 6.01 12.47
C CYS A 20 8.36 4.96 13.26
N LEU A 21 7.95 3.69 13.23
CA LEU A 21 8.67 2.57 13.85
C LEU A 21 10.04 2.33 13.19
N LEU A 22 10.14 2.53 11.88
CA LEU A 22 11.38 2.50 11.11
C LEU A 22 12.25 3.75 11.29
N LYS A 23 11.86 4.67 12.19
CA LYS A 23 12.58 5.91 12.51
C LYS A 23 12.73 6.85 11.30
N VAL A 24 11.80 6.81 10.35
CA VAL A 24 11.66 7.84 9.32
C VAL A 24 11.14 9.12 9.99
N ARG A 25 11.85 10.24 9.82
CA ARG A 25 11.54 11.51 10.51
C ARG A 25 11.36 12.70 9.56
N LYS A 26 11.76 12.56 8.29
CA LYS A 26 11.69 13.64 7.31
C LYS A 26 10.27 13.74 6.76
N LYS A 27 9.69 14.95 6.82
CA LYS A 27 8.29 15.17 6.38
C LYS A 27 8.11 14.88 4.89
N GLU A 28 9.15 15.11 4.09
CA GLU A 28 9.14 14.83 2.66
C GLU A 28 9.01 13.34 2.36
N ASP A 29 9.54 12.48 3.22
CA ASP A 29 9.44 11.03 3.07
C ASP A 29 8.02 10.53 3.37
N TYR A 30 7.34 11.14 4.34
CA TYR A 30 5.92 10.89 4.59
C TYR A 30 5.06 11.37 3.41
N LEU A 31 5.33 12.56 2.88
CA LEU A 31 4.62 13.08 1.72
C LEU A 31 4.83 12.19 0.48
N LEU A 32 6.07 11.76 0.24
CA LEU A 32 6.40 10.80 -0.81
C LEU A 32 5.55 9.53 -0.68
N MET A 33 5.52 8.93 0.52
CA MET A 33 4.74 7.71 0.76
C MET A 33 3.25 7.92 0.57
N VAL A 34 2.69 9.05 1.01
CA VAL A 34 1.27 9.38 0.75
C VAL A 34 0.99 9.48 -0.75
N LEU A 35 1.84 10.17 -1.52
CA LEU A 35 1.67 10.33 -2.95
C LEU A 35 1.79 8.99 -3.70
N VAL A 36 2.78 8.19 -3.33
CA VAL A 36 2.99 6.86 -3.90
C VAL A 36 1.76 5.99 -3.64
N ASN A 37 1.23 5.97 -2.41
CA ASN A 37 0.01 5.26 -2.05
C ASN A 37 -1.22 5.71 -2.85
N VAL A 38 -1.39 7.02 -3.05
CA VAL A 38 -2.50 7.54 -3.88
C VAL A 38 -2.39 6.96 -5.31
N VAL A 39 -1.18 6.87 -5.85
CA VAL A 39 -0.93 6.37 -7.21
C VAL A 39 -1.01 4.84 -7.30
N THR A 40 -0.66 4.10 -6.24
CA THR A 40 -0.62 2.62 -6.25
C THR A 40 -1.90 2.00 -5.70
N ASN A 41 -2.33 2.41 -4.50
CA ASN A 41 -3.42 1.79 -3.76
C ASN A 41 -4.82 2.17 -4.27
N ILE A 42 -5.01 3.35 -4.86
CA ILE A 42 -6.29 3.68 -5.51
C ILE A 42 -6.53 2.75 -6.73
N PRO A 43 -5.61 2.64 -7.71
CA PRO A 43 -5.79 1.70 -8.81
C PRO A 43 -5.90 0.24 -8.36
N ALA A 44 -5.08 -0.19 -7.37
CA ALA A 44 -5.16 -1.55 -6.84
C ALA A 44 -6.58 -1.87 -6.31
N ASN A 45 -7.15 -0.97 -5.50
CA ASN A 45 -8.50 -1.14 -4.98
C ASN A 45 -9.58 -1.11 -6.08
N VAL A 46 -9.41 -0.28 -7.10
CA VAL A 46 -10.31 -0.29 -8.27
C VAL A 46 -10.23 -1.63 -9.00
N LEU A 47 -9.03 -2.16 -9.23
CA LEU A 47 -8.82 -3.46 -9.85
C LEU A 47 -9.42 -4.59 -9.02
N TYR A 48 -9.35 -4.52 -7.68
CA TYR A 48 -10.01 -5.47 -6.79
C TYR A 48 -11.54 -5.44 -6.90
N GLN A 49 -12.14 -4.27 -7.07
CA GLN A 49 -13.60 -4.15 -7.27
C GLN A 49 -14.03 -4.69 -8.64
N LEU A 50 -13.28 -4.38 -9.70
CA LEU A 50 -13.53 -4.92 -11.04
C LEU A 50 -13.42 -6.45 -11.08
N ASN A 51 -12.59 -7.03 -10.20
CA ASN A 51 -12.40 -8.48 -10.05
C ASN A 51 -13.67 -9.21 -9.59
N LEU A 52 -14.63 -8.53 -8.94
CA LEU A 52 -15.93 -9.13 -8.61
C LEU A 52 -16.81 -9.36 -9.86
N HIS A 53 -16.51 -8.67 -10.97
CA HIS A 53 -17.35 -8.68 -12.18
C HIS A 53 -16.84 -9.60 -13.29
N TYR A 54 -15.52 -9.86 -13.37
CA TYR A 54 -14.91 -10.62 -14.46
C TYR A 54 -14.10 -11.83 -13.95
N ASN A 55 -14.73 -13.00 -13.96
CA ASN A 55 -14.23 -14.26 -13.38
C ASN A 55 -13.19 -14.99 -14.28
N ILE A 56 -12.20 -14.27 -14.83
CA ILE A 56 -11.29 -14.78 -15.88
C ILE A 56 -10.05 -15.51 -15.31
N ILE A 57 -9.62 -15.19 -14.09
CA ILE A 57 -8.41 -15.73 -13.43
C ILE A 57 -8.73 -15.93 -11.94
N ASN A 58 -8.11 -16.93 -11.29
CA ASN A 58 -8.20 -17.16 -9.85
C ASN A 58 -7.97 -15.84 -9.08
N ARG A 59 -8.95 -15.46 -8.24
CA ARG A 59 -8.98 -14.23 -7.46
C ARG A 59 -7.69 -14.01 -6.66
N TRP A 60 -7.16 -15.06 -6.02
CA TRP A 60 -5.96 -15.01 -5.19
C TRP A 60 -4.69 -14.73 -6.01
N LEU A 61 -4.56 -15.38 -7.17
CA LEU A 61 -3.43 -15.16 -8.06
C LEU A 61 -3.41 -13.72 -8.57
N ARG A 62 -4.57 -13.17 -8.94
CA ARG A 62 -4.67 -11.78 -9.41
C ARG A 62 -4.37 -10.78 -8.29
N MET A 63 -4.87 -11.01 -7.07
CA MET A 63 -4.54 -10.17 -5.91
C MET A 63 -3.03 -10.18 -5.65
N ALA A 64 -2.40 -11.35 -5.64
CA ALA A 64 -0.95 -11.46 -5.48
C ALA A 64 -0.17 -10.67 -6.56
N LEU A 65 -0.59 -10.75 -7.83
CA LEU A 65 0.06 -10.01 -8.92
C LEU A 65 -0.07 -8.48 -8.75
N ILE A 66 -1.23 -8.00 -8.30
CA ILE A 66 -1.45 -6.57 -8.06
C ILE A 66 -0.60 -6.10 -6.88
N GLU A 67 -0.62 -6.81 -5.75
CA GLU A 67 0.20 -6.47 -4.58
C GLU A 67 1.70 -6.49 -4.91
N ILE A 68 2.17 -7.48 -5.66
CA ILE A 68 3.58 -7.52 -6.10
C ILE A 68 3.91 -6.29 -6.97
N ALA A 69 3.03 -5.93 -7.90
CA ALA A 69 3.24 -4.76 -8.75
C ALA A 69 3.28 -3.46 -7.92
N VAL A 70 2.37 -3.31 -6.95
CA VAL A 70 2.37 -2.20 -6.00
C VAL A 70 3.71 -2.15 -5.26
N VAL A 71 4.09 -3.22 -4.57
CA VAL A 71 5.35 -3.28 -3.79
C VAL A 71 6.58 -2.94 -4.64
N LEU A 72 6.64 -3.41 -5.90
CA LEU A 72 7.74 -3.10 -6.81
C LEU A 72 7.79 -1.60 -7.18
N ILE A 73 6.64 -0.99 -7.44
CA ILE A 73 6.54 0.45 -7.72
C ILE A 73 6.98 1.24 -6.49
N GLU A 74 6.43 0.93 -5.32
CA GLU A 74 6.75 1.64 -4.09
C GLU A 74 8.20 1.49 -3.69
N TRP A 75 8.76 0.29 -3.81
CA TRP A 75 10.18 0.03 -3.60
C TRP A 75 11.04 0.94 -4.47
N LYS A 76 10.71 1.06 -5.76
CA LYS A 76 11.45 1.93 -6.69
C LYS A 76 11.39 3.39 -6.23
N TYR A 77 10.22 3.90 -5.86
CA TYR A 77 10.09 5.28 -5.38
C TYR A 77 10.82 5.51 -4.05
N ILE A 78 10.76 4.58 -3.11
CA ILE A 78 11.50 4.66 -1.86
C ILE A 78 12.99 4.67 -2.13
N LYS A 79 13.48 3.77 -3.00
CA LYS A 79 14.90 3.68 -3.35
C LYS A 79 15.43 4.96 -4.00
N ASP A 80 14.64 5.55 -4.89
CA ASP A 80 15.10 6.65 -5.74
C ASP A 80 14.88 8.03 -5.09
N TYR A 81 13.88 8.18 -4.20
CA TYR A 81 13.46 9.49 -3.68
C TYR A 81 13.40 9.61 -2.16
N MET A 82 13.38 8.51 -1.38
CA MET A 82 13.33 8.62 0.08
C MET A 82 14.68 9.13 0.60
N LYS A 83 14.62 10.20 1.41
CA LYS A 83 15.81 10.85 1.96
C LYS A 83 16.29 10.19 3.24
N SER A 84 15.42 9.52 3.99
CA SER A 84 15.78 8.79 5.20
C SER A 84 16.63 7.55 4.87
N ASP A 85 17.59 7.27 5.74
CA ASP A 85 18.42 6.06 5.64
C ASP A 85 17.59 4.85 6.07
N VAL A 86 16.98 4.19 5.09
CA VAL A 86 16.18 2.99 5.27
C VAL A 86 16.61 1.94 4.26
N ARG A 87 16.26 0.67 4.53
CA ARG A 87 16.43 -0.42 3.56
C ARG A 87 15.22 -0.41 2.61
N PRO A 88 15.33 0.04 1.34
CA PRO A 88 14.15 0.35 0.53
C PRO A 88 13.22 -0.84 0.31
N VAL A 89 13.77 -2.03 0.03
CA VAL A 89 12.98 -3.25 -0.18
C VAL A 89 12.25 -3.63 1.10
N LEU A 90 12.94 -3.63 2.24
CA LEU A 90 12.34 -4.01 3.51
C LEU A 90 11.25 -3.02 3.92
N THR A 91 11.49 -1.72 3.74
CA THR A 91 10.49 -0.69 4.00
C THR A 91 9.25 -0.89 3.15
N ALA A 92 9.39 -1.04 1.82
CA ALA A 92 8.29 -1.26 0.90
C ALA A 92 7.47 -2.51 1.28
N VAL A 93 8.14 -3.61 1.60
CA VAL A 93 7.45 -4.85 2.02
C VAL A 93 6.72 -4.64 3.35
N MET A 94 7.36 -4.02 4.35
CA MET A 94 6.75 -3.84 5.67
C MET A 94 5.51 -2.95 5.63
N VAL A 95 5.56 -1.82 4.91
CA VAL A 95 4.42 -0.91 4.81
C VAL A 95 3.24 -1.57 4.08
N ASN A 96 3.48 -2.22 2.94
CA ASN A 96 2.44 -2.91 2.18
C ASN A 96 1.85 -4.11 2.93
N VAL A 97 2.69 -4.94 3.57
CA VAL A 97 2.20 -6.08 4.36
C VAL A 97 1.36 -5.60 5.54
N ALA A 98 1.79 -4.54 6.24
CA ALA A 98 1.02 -3.98 7.34
C ALA A 98 -0.34 -3.44 6.87
N SER A 99 -0.37 -2.68 5.78
CA SER A 99 -1.60 -2.15 5.19
C SER A 99 -2.54 -3.25 4.70
N PHE A 100 -2.00 -4.28 4.04
CA PHE A 100 -2.77 -5.43 3.58
C PHE A 100 -3.41 -6.20 4.75
N LEU A 101 -2.64 -6.48 5.81
CA LEU A 101 -3.16 -7.11 7.02
C LEU A 101 -4.21 -6.23 7.71
N GLY A 102 -3.98 -4.93 7.77
CA GLY A 102 -4.97 -3.97 8.30
C GLY A 102 -6.27 -3.98 7.51
N GLY A 103 -6.18 -4.06 6.17
CA GLY A 103 -7.34 -4.22 5.30
C GLY A 103 -8.09 -5.53 5.53
N ILE A 104 -7.38 -6.65 5.72
CA ILE A 104 -8.01 -7.93 6.08
C ILE A 104 -8.77 -7.81 7.40
N ILE A 105 -8.12 -7.27 8.44
CA ILE A 105 -8.73 -7.11 9.77
C ILE A 105 -9.97 -6.22 9.69
N TRP A 106 -9.89 -5.11 8.94
CA TRP A 106 -11.03 -4.21 8.74
C TRP A 106 -12.23 -4.95 8.14
N ASN A 107 -12.03 -5.70 7.05
CA ASN A 107 -13.09 -6.46 6.38
C ASN A 107 -13.64 -7.63 7.23
N MET A 108 -12.91 -8.07 8.26
CA MET A 108 -13.42 -9.10 9.20
C MET A 108 -14.29 -8.49 10.30
N LEU A 109 -14.06 -7.23 10.67
CA LEU A 109 -14.72 -6.57 11.81
C LEU A 109 -15.93 -5.71 11.40
N PHE A 110 -15.95 -5.21 10.17
CA PHE A 110 -16.96 -4.28 9.65
C PHE A 110 -17.46 -4.72 8.27
#